data_AF-A0A7V9UE59-F1
#
_entry.id   AF-A0A7V9UE59-F1
#
_cell.length_a   1.000
_cell.length_b   1.000
_cell.length_c   1.000
_cell.angle_alpha   90.00
_cell.angle_beta   90.00
_cell.angle_gamma   90.00
#
_symmetry.space_group_name_H-M   'P 1'
#
loop_
_entity.id
_entity.type
_entity.pdbx_description
1 polymer ?
#
loop_
_entity_poly.entity_id
_entity_poly.type
_entity_poly.pdbx_seq_one_letter_code
_entity_poly.pdbx_strand_id
1 'polypeptide(L)'
;MVRGSGLTDFLARDENIRAMHPELQAEIAFGFDQSDDESANLLDLLDSFLKQDEDWAAADSYIEGRATELSRQVSHNMQELQQAARHEVACWGLLWQGDVQKAIEHALSVVDAIAKVPALNSYRALWAYLAASWAGIVAETTKDSNHLRDAEKLRHAAEGAGRTARWCRPVRLHHASDSLVSEFDWRAEQAARKLRKLGIRGLGFEQRVHEIESLIATDEAKNFELGLQQVGELLGFESVRPNAKADPDGAWRDQARAWLLFEAKTEEKATSPISVAEIRQALTHQEWVRKNLHWQEPESSTTAIVAYKSQVDETAASLSGDLIVLNPDIIRRIAASVIELHRELRGKARAYTEAELEAAFSQGFEERQLNTEELVAAFRRQKVSTLPNT
;
A
#
# COMPACT_ATOMS: atom_id res chain seq x y z
N MET A 1 8.19 -21.03 -29.49
CA MET A 1 7.26 -20.71 -30.60
C MET A 1 6.98 -19.22 -30.54
N VAL A 2 7.60 -18.42 -31.40
CA VAL A 2 7.33 -16.99 -31.48
C VAL A 2 5.97 -16.84 -32.17
N ARG A 3 4.95 -16.35 -31.45
CA ARG A 3 3.64 -16.00 -32.01
C ARG A 3 3.45 -14.49 -31.89
N GLY A 4 2.97 -13.84 -32.95
CA GLY A 4 2.62 -12.41 -32.97
C GLY A 4 3.62 -11.51 -33.71
N SER A 5 3.30 -10.21 -33.80
CA SER A 5 4.10 -9.17 -34.49
C SER A 5 5.36 -8.74 -33.72
N GLY A 6 5.62 -9.28 -32.53
CA GLY A 6 6.72 -8.79 -31.68
C GLY A 6 8.11 -8.91 -32.30
N LEU A 7 8.36 -9.95 -33.12
CA LEU A 7 9.64 -10.10 -33.83
C LEU A 7 9.74 -9.10 -34.98
N THR A 8 8.68 -8.95 -35.78
CA THR A 8 8.65 -7.98 -36.88
C THR A 8 8.77 -6.55 -36.36
N ASP A 9 8.10 -6.22 -35.25
CA ASP A 9 8.16 -4.92 -34.60
C ASP A 9 9.55 -4.63 -34.00
N PHE A 10 10.26 -5.67 -33.53
CA PHE A 10 11.63 -5.56 -33.04
C PHE A 10 12.62 -5.34 -34.19
N LEU A 11 12.49 -6.10 -35.27
CA LEU A 11 13.34 -6.02 -36.47
C LEU A 11 13.04 -4.79 -37.32
N ALA A 12 11.84 -4.19 -37.22
CA ALA A 12 11.52 -2.93 -37.91
C ALA A 12 12.21 -1.70 -37.29
N ARG A 13 12.80 -1.82 -36.09
CA ARG A 13 13.51 -0.72 -35.43
C ARG A 13 14.97 -0.68 -35.88
N ASP A 14 15.33 0.40 -36.55
CA ASP A 14 16.68 0.69 -37.05
C ASP A 14 17.75 0.63 -35.94
N GLU A 15 17.42 1.06 -34.70
CA GLU A 15 18.30 0.95 -33.54
C GLU A 15 18.71 -0.50 -33.22
N ASN A 16 17.78 -1.45 -33.39
CA ASN A 16 18.03 -2.87 -33.13
C ASN A 16 18.82 -3.51 -34.27
N ILE A 17 18.50 -3.16 -35.52
CA ILE A 17 19.20 -3.65 -36.70
C ILE A 17 20.68 -3.24 -36.64
N ARG A 18 20.97 -1.96 -36.39
CA ARG A 18 22.36 -1.44 -36.33
C ARG A 18 23.26 -2.12 -35.29
N ALA A 19 22.67 -2.71 -34.26
CA ALA A 19 23.38 -3.45 -33.23
C ALA A 19 23.70 -4.92 -33.62
N MET A 20 23.16 -5.44 -34.73
CA MET A 20 23.35 -6.81 -35.23
C MET A 20 24.62 -6.95 -36.09
N HIS A 21 24.93 -8.18 -36.49
CA HIS A 21 26.01 -8.46 -37.44
C HIS A 21 25.70 -7.82 -38.81
N PRO A 22 26.68 -7.23 -39.52
CA PRO A 22 26.44 -6.55 -40.80
C PRO A 22 25.70 -7.40 -41.85
N GLU A 23 25.95 -8.72 -41.90
CA GLU A 23 25.23 -9.66 -42.77
C GLU A 23 23.74 -9.70 -42.44
N LEU A 24 23.37 -9.85 -41.16
CA LEU A 24 21.97 -9.85 -40.73
C LEU A 24 21.29 -8.51 -41.00
N GLN A 25 22.04 -7.39 -40.91
CA GLN A 25 21.51 -6.08 -41.26
C GLN A 25 21.14 -6.01 -42.75
N ALA A 26 22.03 -6.50 -43.61
CA ALA A 26 21.83 -6.54 -45.05
C ALA A 26 20.68 -7.49 -45.44
N GLU A 27 20.61 -8.68 -44.82
CA GLU A 27 19.52 -9.65 -45.05
C GLU A 27 18.15 -9.11 -44.62
N ILE A 28 18.06 -8.48 -43.45
CA ILE A 28 16.80 -7.89 -42.97
C ILE A 28 16.37 -6.74 -43.88
N ALA A 29 17.30 -5.87 -44.29
CA ALA A 29 17.01 -4.78 -45.20
C ALA A 29 16.55 -5.30 -46.58
N PHE A 30 17.23 -6.32 -47.11
CA PHE A 30 16.82 -7.00 -48.34
C PHE A 30 15.42 -7.60 -48.21
N GLY A 31 15.12 -8.26 -47.09
CA GLY A 31 13.78 -8.81 -46.81
C GLY A 31 12.67 -7.75 -46.79
N PHE A 32 12.94 -6.55 -46.25
CA PHE A 32 12.01 -5.42 -46.32
C PHE A 32 11.86 -4.89 -47.75
N ASP A 33 12.98 -4.69 -48.47
CA ASP A 33 12.99 -4.21 -49.86
C ASP A 33 12.17 -5.16 -50.78
N GLN A 34 12.26 -6.48 -50.57
CA GLN A 34 11.48 -7.49 -51.30
C GLN A 34 10.01 -7.60 -50.85
N SER A 35 9.70 -7.20 -49.62
CA SER A 35 8.32 -7.24 -49.09
C SER A 35 7.49 -6.05 -49.57
N ASP A 36 8.12 -4.93 -49.92
CA ASP A 36 7.47 -3.74 -50.48
C ASP A 36 7.13 -3.88 -51.98
N ASP A 37 7.70 -4.88 -52.67
CA ASP A 37 7.41 -5.16 -54.08
C ASP A 37 6.15 -6.04 -54.22
N GLU A 38 5.02 -5.43 -54.61
CA GLU A 38 3.75 -6.13 -54.83
C GLU A 38 3.81 -7.23 -55.92
N SER A 39 4.87 -7.23 -56.74
CA SER A 39 5.06 -8.23 -57.80
C SER A 39 5.82 -9.49 -57.34
N ALA A 40 6.42 -9.46 -56.14
CA ALA A 40 7.20 -10.57 -55.61
C ALA A 40 6.31 -11.68 -55.04
N ASN A 41 6.40 -12.89 -55.62
CA ASN A 41 5.71 -14.06 -55.10
C ASN A 41 6.61 -14.81 -54.10
N LEU A 42 6.17 -14.86 -52.84
CA LEU A 42 6.91 -15.50 -51.75
C LEU A 42 7.23 -16.99 -52.01
N LEU A 43 6.36 -17.71 -52.72
CA LEU A 43 6.58 -19.12 -53.04
C LEU A 43 7.71 -19.29 -54.06
N ASP A 44 7.86 -18.36 -55.00
CA ASP A 44 8.90 -18.40 -56.02
C ASP A 44 10.26 -18.03 -55.41
N LEU A 45 10.29 -17.05 -54.50
CA LEU A 45 11.49 -16.71 -53.71
C LEU A 45 11.95 -17.88 -52.82
N LEU A 46 11.01 -18.60 -52.20
CA LEU A 46 11.32 -19.78 -51.38
C LEU A 46 11.86 -20.93 -52.24
N ASP A 47 11.29 -21.16 -53.42
CA ASP A 47 11.73 -22.20 -54.34
C ASP A 47 13.14 -21.89 -54.89
N SER A 48 13.41 -20.63 -55.24
CA SER A 48 14.74 -20.14 -55.61
C SER A 48 15.75 -20.31 -54.47
N PHE A 49 15.39 -19.95 -53.22
CA PHE A 49 16.25 -20.16 -52.05
C PHE A 49 16.59 -21.64 -51.82
N LEU A 50 15.63 -22.55 -51.98
CA LEU A 50 15.86 -23.98 -51.81
C LEU A 50 16.70 -24.58 -52.94
N LYS A 51 16.57 -24.05 -54.16
CA LYS A 51 17.30 -24.50 -55.35
C LYS A 51 18.69 -23.88 -55.48
N GLN A 52 18.93 -22.74 -54.82
CA GLN A 52 20.15 -21.93 -54.97
C GLN A 52 20.47 -21.65 -56.44
N ASP A 53 19.47 -21.14 -57.16
CA ASP A 53 19.58 -20.80 -58.58
C ASP A 53 20.31 -19.46 -58.82
N GLU A 54 20.40 -19.03 -60.09
CA GLU A 54 21.11 -17.80 -60.46
C GLU A 54 20.53 -16.55 -59.80
N ASP A 55 19.21 -16.52 -59.58
CA ASP A 55 18.52 -15.41 -58.91
C ASP A 55 18.89 -15.36 -57.42
N TRP A 56 18.97 -16.53 -56.76
CA TRP A 56 19.48 -16.62 -55.39
C TRP A 56 20.94 -16.15 -55.29
N ALA A 57 21.81 -16.58 -56.21
CA ALA A 57 23.22 -16.19 -56.20
C ALA A 57 23.42 -14.67 -56.43
N ALA A 58 22.57 -14.06 -57.27
CA ALA A 58 22.56 -12.61 -57.47
C ALA A 58 22.11 -11.86 -56.21
N ALA A 59 21.08 -12.36 -55.52
CA ALA A 59 20.61 -11.79 -54.26
C ALA A 59 21.66 -11.94 -53.14
N ASP A 60 22.31 -13.09 -53.04
CA ASP A 60 23.36 -13.37 -52.05
C ASP A 60 24.57 -12.43 -52.24
N SER A 61 25.04 -12.27 -53.47
CA SER A 61 26.13 -11.32 -53.79
C SER A 61 25.75 -9.86 -53.51
N TYR A 62 24.48 -9.49 -53.73
CA TYR A 62 23.97 -8.16 -53.38
C TYR A 62 23.98 -7.93 -51.85
N ILE A 63 23.58 -8.93 -51.07
CA ILE A 63 23.59 -8.90 -49.60
C ILE A 63 25.04 -8.79 -49.08
N GLU A 64 25.96 -9.60 -49.60
CA GLU A 64 27.39 -9.54 -49.24
C GLU A 64 28.02 -8.16 -49.53
N GLY A 65 27.71 -7.59 -50.70
CA GLY A 65 28.17 -6.25 -51.07
C GLY A 65 27.69 -5.18 -50.07
N ARG A 66 26.40 -5.23 -49.72
CA ARG A 66 25.80 -4.31 -48.75
C ARG A 66 26.32 -4.55 -47.33
N ALA A 67 26.56 -5.79 -46.94
CA ALA A 67 27.14 -6.14 -45.64
C ALA A 67 28.56 -5.57 -45.45
N THR A 68 29.34 -5.47 -46.53
CA THR A 68 30.70 -4.91 -46.51
C THR A 68 30.71 -3.41 -46.21
N GLU A 69 29.65 -2.69 -46.57
CA GLU A 69 29.49 -1.25 -46.31
C GLU A 69 28.94 -0.96 -44.90
N LEU A 70 28.40 -1.97 -44.23
CA LEU A 70 27.76 -1.85 -42.93
C LEU A 70 28.74 -2.19 -41.81
N SER A 71 28.61 -1.47 -40.70
CA SER A 71 29.37 -1.77 -39.48
C SER A 71 28.43 -1.87 -38.30
N ARG A 72 28.75 -2.79 -37.40
CA ARG A 72 27.99 -2.96 -36.16
C ARG A 72 28.19 -1.74 -35.28
N GLN A 73 27.11 -1.02 -35.00
CA GLN A 73 27.13 0.11 -34.08
C GLN A 73 26.67 -0.36 -32.70
N VAL A 74 27.61 -0.40 -31.77
CA VAL A 74 27.32 -0.68 -30.37
C VAL A 74 26.63 0.56 -29.78
N SER A 75 25.42 0.38 -29.24
CA SER A 75 24.65 1.49 -28.64
C SER A 75 25.45 2.20 -27.54
N HIS A 76 25.25 3.51 -27.41
CA HIS A 76 26.00 4.39 -26.49
C HIS A 76 25.99 3.95 -25.01
N ASN A 77 25.06 3.07 -24.61
CA ASN A 77 24.88 2.61 -23.23
C ASN A 77 25.36 1.17 -22.97
N MET A 78 25.85 0.48 -24.01
CA MET A 78 26.13 -0.97 -23.93
C MET A 78 27.46 -1.28 -23.22
N GLN A 79 28.42 -0.35 -23.23
CA GLN A 79 29.71 -0.56 -22.55
C GLN A 79 29.54 -0.51 -21.03
N GLU A 80 28.71 0.40 -20.52
CA GLU A 80 28.39 0.56 -19.11
C GLU A 80 27.61 -0.65 -18.60
N LEU A 81 26.64 -1.14 -19.38
CA LEU A 81 25.91 -2.37 -19.08
C LEU A 81 26.82 -3.61 -19.08
N GLN A 82 27.77 -3.69 -20.02
CA GLN A 82 28.73 -4.79 -20.06
C GLN A 82 29.68 -4.79 -18.85
N GLN A 83 30.10 -3.61 -18.38
CA GLN A 83 30.89 -3.47 -17.16
C GLN A 83 30.09 -3.87 -15.92
N ALA A 84 28.83 -3.44 -15.85
CA ALA A 84 27.91 -3.82 -14.78
C ALA A 84 27.68 -5.33 -14.71
N ALA A 85 27.44 -6.00 -15.84
CA ALA A 85 27.09 -7.43 -15.90
C ALA A 85 28.06 -8.35 -15.14
N ARG A 86 29.36 -8.03 -15.12
CA ARG A 86 30.36 -8.80 -14.35
C ARG A 86 30.10 -8.73 -12.85
N HIS A 87 29.76 -7.53 -12.36
CA HIS A 87 29.43 -7.30 -10.96
C HIS A 87 28.07 -7.86 -10.58
N GLU A 88 27.09 -7.85 -11.50
CA GLU A 88 25.78 -8.45 -11.28
C GLU A 88 25.88 -9.95 -11.02
N VAL A 89 26.60 -10.68 -11.88
CA VAL A 89 26.80 -12.13 -11.74
C VAL A 89 27.58 -12.45 -10.46
N ALA A 90 28.62 -11.67 -10.15
CA ALA A 90 29.38 -11.83 -8.92
C ALA A 90 28.50 -11.59 -7.67
N CYS A 91 27.66 -10.56 -7.69
CA CYS A 91 26.73 -10.24 -6.61
C CYS A 91 25.78 -11.40 -6.32
N TRP A 92 25.10 -11.94 -7.34
CA TRP A 92 24.21 -13.09 -7.17
C TRP A 92 24.93 -14.34 -6.69
N GLY A 93 26.15 -14.58 -7.19
CA GLY A 93 26.99 -15.69 -6.74
C GLY A 93 27.31 -15.61 -5.24
N LEU A 94 27.64 -14.42 -4.73
CA LEU A 94 27.95 -14.19 -3.32
C LEU A 94 26.72 -14.25 -2.42
N LEU A 95 25.56 -13.76 -2.90
CA LEU A 95 24.28 -13.91 -2.17
C LEU A 95 23.92 -15.37 -1.96
N TRP A 96 24.08 -16.21 -2.98
CA TRP A 96 23.85 -17.66 -2.85
C TRP A 96 24.82 -18.35 -1.87
N GLN A 97 26.02 -17.81 -1.72
CA GLN A 97 27.01 -18.29 -0.75
C GLN A 97 26.78 -17.75 0.67
N GLY A 98 25.83 -16.82 0.85
CA GLY A 98 25.51 -16.18 2.12
C GLY A 98 26.43 -15.01 2.50
N ASP A 99 27.35 -14.59 1.61
CA ASP A 99 28.24 -13.44 1.84
C ASP A 99 27.54 -12.14 1.41
N VAL A 100 26.60 -11.68 2.24
CA VAL A 100 25.76 -10.51 1.94
C VAL A 100 26.55 -9.20 1.93
N GLN A 101 27.62 -9.09 2.74
CA GLN A 101 28.45 -7.88 2.79
C GLN A 101 29.19 -7.63 1.47
N LYS A 102 29.88 -8.64 0.94
CA LYS A 102 30.57 -8.50 -0.36
C LYS A 102 29.58 -8.37 -1.52
N ALA A 103 28.40 -8.96 -1.42
CA ALA A 103 27.36 -8.77 -2.41
C ALA A 103 26.91 -7.29 -2.52
N ILE A 104 26.77 -6.59 -1.40
CA ILE A 104 26.43 -5.17 -1.38
C ILE A 104 27.51 -4.34 -2.09
N GLU A 105 28.79 -4.60 -1.86
CA GLU A 105 29.90 -3.89 -2.53
C GLU A 105 29.83 -4.02 -4.06
N HIS A 106 29.53 -5.22 -4.56
CA HIS A 106 29.33 -5.44 -5.99
C HIS A 106 28.06 -4.78 -6.52
N ALA A 107 26.97 -4.76 -5.74
CA ALA A 107 25.76 -4.03 -6.11
C ALA A 107 26.00 -2.52 -6.22
N LEU A 108 26.80 -1.93 -5.32
CA LEU A 108 27.21 -0.54 -5.40
C LEU A 108 28.10 -0.28 -6.62
N SER A 109 29.01 -1.21 -6.95
CA SER A 109 29.82 -1.13 -8.16
C SER A 109 28.97 -1.09 -9.44
N VAL A 110 27.83 -1.82 -9.47
CA VAL A 110 26.84 -1.73 -10.56
C VAL A 110 26.18 -0.34 -10.61
N VAL A 111 25.77 0.20 -9.45
CA VAL A 111 25.17 1.53 -9.36
C VAL A 111 26.12 2.61 -9.88
N ASP A 112 27.41 2.51 -9.56
CA ASP A 112 28.45 3.45 -9.97
C ASP A 112 28.81 3.33 -11.46
N ALA A 113 28.90 2.10 -11.99
CA ALA A 113 29.17 1.85 -13.41
C ALA A 113 28.09 2.49 -14.31
N ILE A 114 26.84 2.52 -13.83
CA ILE A 114 25.67 2.97 -14.59
C ILE A 114 25.30 4.43 -14.26
N ALA A 115 25.94 5.05 -13.26
CA ALA A 115 25.60 6.38 -12.76
C ALA A 115 25.65 7.50 -13.81
N LYS A 116 26.49 7.35 -14.84
CA LYS A 116 26.72 8.38 -15.87
C LYS A 116 25.68 8.40 -16.99
N VAL A 117 24.83 7.37 -17.09
CA VAL A 117 23.89 7.19 -18.21
C VAL A 117 22.45 7.48 -17.76
N PRO A 118 21.86 8.64 -18.10
CA PRO A 118 20.52 9.01 -17.63
C PRO A 118 19.41 8.05 -18.09
N ALA A 119 19.58 7.43 -19.27
CA ALA A 119 18.64 6.45 -19.81
C ALA A 119 18.50 5.19 -18.92
N LEU A 120 19.52 4.90 -18.11
CA LEU A 120 19.57 3.73 -17.24
C LEU A 120 19.21 4.06 -15.78
N ASN A 121 18.69 5.26 -15.50
CA ASN A 121 18.33 5.68 -14.13
C ASN A 121 17.33 4.72 -13.45
N SER A 122 16.36 4.19 -14.19
CA SER A 122 15.42 3.19 -13.66
C SER A 122 16.13 1.90 -13.25
N TYR A 123 17.14 1.47 -14.01
CA TYR A 123 17.90 0.26 -13.73
C TYR A 123 18.89 0.47 -12.58
N ARG A 124 19.50 1.66 -12.50
CA ARG A 124 20.29 2.10 -11.36
C ARG A 124 19.46 2.14 -10.07
N ALA A 125 18.22 2.61 -10.15
CA ALA A 125 17.30 2.63 -9.00
C ALA A 125 16.99 1.22 -8.48
N LEU A 126 16.87 0.23 -9.38
CA LEU A 126 16.73 -1.19 -8.99
C LEU A 126 17.92 -1.70 -8.20
N TRP A 127 19.12 -1.49 -8.68
CA TRP A 127 20.32 -1.95 -7.99
C TRP A 127 20.56 -1.23 -6.66
N ALA A 128 20.29 0.07 -6.60
CA ALA A 128 20.35 0.82 -5.36
C ALA A 128 19.30 0.34 -4.33
N TYR A 129 18.10 -0.04 -4.79
CA TYR A 129 17.07 -0.61 -3.93
C TYR A 129 17.48 -1.98 -3.38
N LEU A 130 17.97 -2.88 -4.23
CA LEU A 130 18.44 -4.20 -3.80
C LEU A 130 19.59 -4.08 -2.78
N ALA A 131 20.56 -3.20 -3.06
CA ALA A 131 21.66 -2.91 -2.15
C ALA A 131 21.15 -2.39 -0.79
N ALA A 132 20.17 -1.47 -0.79
CA ALA A 132 19.55 -0.96 0.43
C ALA A 132 18.83 -2.07 1.23
N SER A 133 18.09 -2.95 0.57
CA SER A 133 17.41 -4.07 1.23
C SER A 133 18.38 -5.06 1.86
N TRP A 134 19.47 -5.41 1.17
CA TRP A 134 20.50 -6.29 1.72
C TRP A 134 21.28 -5.63 2.86
N ALA A 135 21.58 -4.33 2.75
CA ALA A 135 22.18 -3.57 3.83
C ALA A 135 21.28 -3.54 5.08
N GLY A 136 19.96 -3.44 4.89
CA GLY A 136 18.96 -3.59 5.96
C GLY A 136 19.06 -4.94 6.67
N ILE A 137 19.07 -6.05 5.93
CA ILE A 137 19.19 -7.40 6.50
C ILE A 137 20.50 -7.58 7.30
N VAL A 138 21.62 -7.03 6.80
CA VAL A 138 22.91 -7.06 7.50
C VAL A 138 22.86 -6.24 8.78
N ALA A 139 22.21 -5.08 8.74
CA ALA A 139 22.07 -4.20 9.89
C ALA A 139 21.18 -4.82 10.99
N GLU A 140 20.09 -5.49 10.60
CA GLU A 140 19.22 -6.28 11.48
C GLU A 140 20.01 -7.39 12.19
N THR A 141 20.86 -8.10 11.45
CA THR A 141 21.65 -9.22 11.97
C THR A 141 22.78 -8.75 12.90
N THR A 142 23.40 -7.61 12.58
CA THR A 142 24.58 -7.09 13.31
C THR A 142 24.19 -6.18 14.48
N LYS A 143 22.93 -5.70 14.53
CA LYS A 143 22.42 -4.69 15.48
C LYS A 143 23.24 -3.39 15.52
N ASP A 144 23.87 -3.03 14.41
CA ASP A 144 24.70 -1.84 14.31
C ASP A 144 23.94 -0.67 13.65
N SER A 145 23.79 0.41 14.41
CA SER A 145 23.15 1.66 13.99
C SER A 145 23.80 2.35 12.77
N ASN A 146 25.09 2.10 12.51
CA ASN A 146 25.76 2.69 11.35
C ASN A 146 25.34 2.02 10.04
N HIS A 147 25.20 0.70 10.04
CA HIS A 147 24.75 -0.07 8.89
C HIS A 147 23.28 0.25 8.52
N LEU A 148 22.43 0.56 9.52
CA LEU A 148 21.07 1.05 9.28
C LEU A 148 21.07 2.41 8.55
N ARG A 149 21.90 3.35 8.99
CA ARG A 149 22.01 4.68 8.34
C ARG A 149 22.50 4.56 6.90
N ASP A 150 23.41 3.64 6.63
CA ASP A 150 23.92 3.43 5.28
C ASP A 150 22.87 2.76 4.37
N ALA A 151 22.06 1.85 4.89
CA ALA A 151 20.90 1.30 4.18
C ALA A 151 19.87 2.39 3.83
N GLU A 152 19.56 3.30 4.76
CA GLU A 152 18.64 4.42 4.53
C GLU A 152 19.15 5.40 3.47
N LYS A 153 20.44 5.74 3.50
CA LYS A 153 21.05 6.60 2.47
C LYS A 153 20.94 5.97 1.07
N LEU A 154 21.20 4.67 0.96
CA LEU A 154 21.08 3.94 -0.31
C LEU A 154 19.63 3.90 -0.80
N ARG A 155 18.67 3.76 0.13
CA ARG A 155 17.25 3.80 -0.19
C ARG A 155 16.82 5.15 -0.74
N HIS A 156 17.25 6.25 -0.12
CA HIS A 156 17.01 7.60 -0.64
C HIS A 156 17.68 7.84 -1.99
N ALA A 157 18.88 7.28 -2.22
CA ALA A 157 19.53 7.34 -3.53
C ALA A 157 18.73 6.58 -4.60
N ALA A 158 18.15 5.43 -4.27
CA ALA A 158 17.26 4.67 -5.15
C ALA A 158 15.98 5.43 -5.50
N GLU A 159 15.32 6.04 -4.50
CA GLU A 159 14.14 6.89 -4.68
C GLU A 159 14.44 8.13 -5.55
N GLY A 160 15.63 8.71 -5.39
CA GLY A 160 16.12 9.83 -6.21
C GLY A 160 16.34 9.45 -7.67
N ALA A 161 16.93 8.28 -7.94
CA ALA A 161 17.16 7.77 -9.29
C ALA A 161 15.86 7.27 -9.99
N GLY A 162 14.90 6.78 -9.20
CA GLY A 162 13.66 6.17 -9.68
C GLY A 162 12.50 7.13 -9.96
N ARG A 163 12.68 8.46 -9.88
CA ARG A 163 11.60 9.46 -10.01
C ARG A 163 10.75 9.34 -11.29
N THR A 164 11.31 8.75 -12.36
CA THR A 164 10.61 8.51 -13.64
C THR A 164 10.06 7.08 -13.78
N ALA A 165 10.48 6.14 -12.92
CA ALA A 165 10.08 4.75 -12.96
C ALA A 165 8.80 4.53 -12.14
N ARG A 166 7.71 4.11 -12.80
CA ARG A 166 6.41 3.88 -12.15
C ARG A 166 6.44 2.79 -11.05
N TRP A 167 7.42 1.89 -11.11
CA TRP A 167 7.60 0.81 -10.13
C TRP A 167 8.45 1.27 -8.91
N CYS A 168 9.27 2.31 -9.05
CA CYS A 168 9.96 3.01 -7.95
C CYS A 168 9.06 4.04 -7.25
N ARG A 169 7.73 3.84 -7.28
CA ARG A 169 6.92 4.41 -6.19
C ARG A 169 7.38 3.73 -4.91
N PRO A 170 7.40 4.42 -3.76
CA PRO A 170 7.88 3.83 -2.52
C PRO A 170 6.96 2.67 -2.12
N VAL A 171 7.23 1.48 -2.64
CA VAL A 171 6.75 0.23 -2.08
C VAL A 171 7.59 0.05 -0.83
N ARG A 172 7.04 0.48 0.31
CA ARG A 172 7.59 0.14 1.61
C ARG A 172 7.44 -1.37 1.80
N LEU A 173 8.37 -2.15 1.27
CA LEU A 173 8.62 -3.49 1.78
C LEU A 173 9.04 -3.30 3.25
N HIS A 174 8.23 -3.85 4.14
CA HIS A 174 8.38 -3.74 5.57
C HIS A 174 9.71 -4.40 5.95
N HIS A 175 10.71 -3.60 6.33
CA HIS A 175 11.89 -4.09 7.02
C HIS A 175 11.48 -4.45 8.43
N ALA A 176 11.69 -5.71 8.78
CA ALA A 176 11.42 -6.26 10.09
C ALA A 176 12.62 -5.97 11.02
N SER A 177 12.84 -4.69 11.35
CA SER A 177 13.41 -4.37 12.65
C SER A 177 13.05 -2.97 13.12
N ASP A 178 12.49 -2.96 14.32
CA ASP A 178 12.03 -1.83 15.11
C ASP A 178 12.97 -0.63 15.16
N SER A 179 12.50 0.47 14.56
CA SER A 179 12.21 1.67 15.34
C SER A 179 10.98 2.37 14.75
N LEU A 180 9.86 2.26 15.46
CA LEU A 180 8.58 2.93 15.21
C LEU A 180 7.97 2.57 13.84
N VAL A 181 7.35 1.39 13.80
CA VAL A 181 6.14 1.21 13.00
C VAL A 181 5.26 2.44 13.27
N SER A 182 4.90 3.21 12.25
CA SER A 182 3.66 3.99 12.41
C SER A 182 2.55 2.94 12.39
N GLU A 183 2.22 2.43 13.58
CA GLU A 183 1.10 1.53 13.85
C GLU A 183 -0.26 2.24 13.60
N PHE A 184 -0.24 3.31 12.81
CA PHE A 184 -1.31 4.25 12.57
C PHE A 184 -1.59 4.42 11.07
N ASP A 185 -0.84 3.76 10.19
CA ASP A 185 -0.80 4.07 8.75
C ASP A 185 -2.17 3.93 8.09
N TRP A 186 -2.90 2.84 8.34
CA TRP A 186 -4.20 2.62 7.66
C TRP A 186 -5.31 3.54 8.16
N ARG A 187 -5.48 3.68 9.49
CA ARG A 187 -6.50 4.58 10.06
C ARG A 187 -6.20 6.04 9.74
N ALA A 188 -4.92 6.45 9.82
CA ALA A 188 -4.51 7.80 9.46
C ALA A 188 -4.74 8.08 7.97
N GLU A 189 -4.44 7.12 7.09
CA GLU A 189 -4.79 7.17 5.66
C GLU A 189 -6.29 7.34 5.45
N GLN A 190 -7.13 6.54 6.11
CA GLN A 190 -8.59 6.66 5.98
C GLN A 190 -9.10 8.01 6.51
N ALA A 191 -8.56 8.51 7.62
CA ALA A 191 -8.91 9.82 8.17
C ALA A 191 -8.48 10.97 7.23
N ALA A 192 -7.28 10.90 6.65
CA ALA A 192 -6.81 11.86 5.65
C ALA A 192 -7.71 11.87 4.39
N ARG A 193 -8.10 10.69 3.92
CA ARG A 193 -9.08 10.55 2.82
C ARG A 193 -10.44 11.10 3.19
N LYS A 194 -10.93 10.84 4.41
CA LYS A 194 -12.20 11.37 4.92
C LYS A 194 -12.16 12.90 4.98
N LEU A 195 -11.08 13.50 5.48
CA LEU A 195 -10.89 14.95 5.49
C LEU A 195 -10.97 15.56 4.09
N ARG A 196 -10.33 14.93 3.10
CA ARG A 196 -10.42 15.38 1.70
C ARG A 196 -11.84 15.28 1.14
N LYS A 197 -12.57 14.19 1.44
CA LYS A 197 -13.98 14.02 1.04
C LYS A 197 -14.90 15.06 1.68
N LEU A 198 -14.68 15.42 2.95
CA LEU A 198 -15.43 16.47 3.63
C LEU A 198 -15.16 17.87 3.05
N GLY A 199 -14.04 18.03 2.35
CA GLY A 199 -13.70 19.20 1.58
C GLY A 199 -12.77 20.15 2.34
N ILE A 200 -11.61 20.44 1.73
CA ILE A 200 -10.63 21.37 2.31
C ILE A 200 -11.06 22.84 2.10
N ARG A 201 -11.91 23.14 1.10
CA ARG A 201 -12.38 24.50 0.76
C ARG A 201 -13.87 24.68 1.05
N GLY A 202 -14.26 25.91 1.41
CA GLY A 202 -15.66 26.31 1.56
C GLY A 202 -16.27 26.00 2.93
N LEU A 203 -17.58 26.21 3.06
CA LEU A 203 -18.32 26.04 4.32
C LEU A 203 -18.81 24.60 4.56
N GLY A 204 -18.74 23.72 3.54
CA GLY A 204 -19.29 22.36 3.59
C GLY A 204 -18.68 21.49 4.68
N PHE A 205 -17.37 21.64 4.95
CA PHE A 205 -16.71 20.92 6.03
C PHE A 205 -17.30 21.29 7.40
N GLU A 206 -17.44 22.58 7.71
CA GLU A 206 -17.98 23.00 9.03
C GLU A 206 -19.45 22.59 9.18
N GLN A 207 -20.24 22.68 8.11
CA GLN A 207 -21.63 22.19 8.12
C GLN A 207 -21.69 20.70 8.44
N ARG A 208 -20.84 19.89 7.79
CA ARG A 208 -20.83 18.45 7.99
C ARG A 208 -20.28 18.04 9.35
N VAL A 209 -19.25 18.71 9.83
CA VAL A 209 -18.72 18.51 11.18
C VAL A 209 -19.76 18.89 12.24
N HIS A 210 -20.45 20.02 12.06
CA HIS A 210 -21.51 20.45 12.97
C HIS A 210 -22.69 19.46 13.00
N GLU A 211 -23.03 18.86 11.86
CA GLU A 211 -24.02 17.78 11.79
C GLU A 211 -23.58 16.56 12.61
N ILE A 212 -22.31 16.13 12.49
CA ILE A 212 -21.76 15.03 13.28
C ILE A 212 -21.78 15.36 14.79
N GLU A 213 -21.39 16.58 15.16
CA GLU A 213 -21.45 17.07 16.55
C GLU A 213 -22.89 17.02 17.10
N SER A 214 -23.88 17.43 16.28
CA SER A 214 -25.29 17.43 16.67
C SER A 214 -25.85 16.01 16.83
N LEU A 215 -25.46 15.08 15.94
CA LEU A 215 -25.89 13.68 15.98
C LEU A 215 -25.36 12.94 17.21
N ILE A 216 -24.11 13.18 17.61
CA ILE A 216 -23.52 12.50 18.79
C ILE A 216 -23.90 13.17 20.13
N ALA A 217 -24.34 14.43 20.09
CA ALA A 217 -24.75 15.18 21.28
C ALA A 217 -26.13 14.79 21.80
N THR A 218 -27.03 14.30 20.94
CA THR A 218 -28.36 13.85 21.37
C THR A 218 -28.32 12.47 22.03
N ASP A 219 -29.30 12.19 22.88
CA ASP A 219 -29.53 10.85 23.46
C ASP A 219 -30.50 10.02 22.61
N GLU A 220 -31.14 10.62 21.58
CA GLU A 220 -32.05 9.90 20.68
C GLU A 220 -31.31 8.79 19.93
N ALA A 221 -31.77 7.54 20.08
CA ALA A 221 -31.03 6.35 19.67
C ALA A 221 -30.57 6.39 18.20
N LYS A 222 -31.51 6.66 17.28
CA LYS A 222 -31.21 6.66 15.83
C LYS A 222 -30.18 7.71 15.42
N ASN A 223 -30.22 8.87 16.06
CA ASN A 223 -29.31 9.97 15.76
C ASN A 223 -27.94 9.70 16.39
N PHE A 224 -27.91 9.18 17.61
CA PHE A 224 -26.67 8.79 18.28
C PHE A 224 -25.94 7.67 17.52
N GLU A 225 -26.66 6.62 17.08
CA GLU A 225 -26.10 5.55 16.24
C GLU A 225 -25.49 6.07 14.94
N LEU A 226 -26.16 7.01 14.26
CA LEU A 226 -25.63 7.63 13.05
C LEU A 226 -24.39 8.48 13.37
N GLY A 227 -24.41 9.22 14.48
CA GLY A 227 -23.26 9.95 14.99
C GLY A 227 -22.07 9.01 15.26
N LEU A 228 -22.33 7.86 15.88
CA LEU A 228 -21.32 6.83 16.19
C LEU A 228 -20.64 6.31 14.92
N GLN A 229 -21.41 6.03 13.88
CA GLN A 229 -20.85 5.66 12.58
C GLN A 229 -19.94 6.76 12.01
N GLN A 230 -20.42 8.01 12.00
CA GLN A 230 -19.65 9.13 11.44
C GLN A 230 -18.38 9.44 12.26
N VAL A 231 -18.42 9.29 13.58
CA VAL A 231 -17.25 9.42 14.45
C VAL A 231 -16.22 8.33 14.16
N GLY A 232 -16.66 7.08 13.98
CA GLY A 232 -15.78 5.99 13.57
C GLY A 232 -15.09 6.26 12.22
N GLU A 233 -15.83 6.80 11.25
CA GLU A 233 -15.28 7.20 9.95
C GLU A 233 -14.26 8.36 10.07
N LEU A 234 -14.48 9.32 10.97
CA LEU A 234 -13.49 10.38 11.26
C LEU A 234 -12.23 9.80 11.91
N LEU A 235 -12.37 8.83 12.80
CA LEU A 235 -11.25 8.11 13.42
C LEU A 235 -10.50 7.19 12.45
N GLY A 236 -10.98 7.07 11.20
CA GLY A 236 -10.38 6.24 10.17
C GLY A 236 -10.76 4.76 10.24
N PHE A 237 -11.72 4.37 11.08
CA PHE A 237 -12.22 3.01 11.12
C PHE A 237 -13.13 2.71 9.93
N GLU A 238 -13.15 1.45 9.51
CA GLU A 238 -14.29 0.96 8.76
C GLU A 238 -15.49 0.86 9.69
N SER A 239 -16.47 1.72 9.46
CA SER A 239 -17.61 1.90 10.36
C SER A 239 -18.91 1.51 9.67
N VAL A 240 -19.66 0.62 10.30
CA VAL A 240 -20.92 0.10 9.77
C VAL A 240 -22.02 0.32 10.81
N ARG A 241 -23.17 0.83 10.32
CA ARG A 241 -24.43 0.87 11.03
C ARG A 241 -25.47 0.03 10.27
N PRO A 242 -25.68 -1.23 10.68
CA PRO A 242 -26.80 -2.03 10.20
C PRO A 242 -28.15 -1.45 10.65
N ASN A 243 -29.24 -1.87 10.01
CA ASN A 243 -30.59 -1.33 10.26
C ASN A 243 -31.64 -2.43 10.54
N ALA A 244 -31.24 -3.67 10.85
CA ALA A 244 -32.15 -4.76 11.18
C ALA A 244 -32.20 -5.07 12.69
N LYS A 245 -33.15 -5.93 13.09
CA LYS A 245 -33.35 -6.30 14.50
C LYS A 245 -32.24 -7.25 14.97
N ALA A 246 -31.70 -6.98 16.16
CA ALA A 246 -30.58 -7.71 16.77
C ALA A 246 -29.25 -7.55 16.01
N ASP A 247 -29.14 -6.52 15.18
CA ASP A 247 -27.86 -6.08 14.64
C ASP A 247 -27.13 -5.20 15.66
N PRO A 248 -25.79 -5.08 15.56
CA PRO A 248 -25.06 -4.07 16.31
C PRO A 248 -25.55 -2.66 15.97
N ASP A 249 -25.73 -1.81 16.99
CA ASP A 249 -26.06 -0.39 16.83
C ASP A 249 -24.90 0.42 16.20
N GLY A 250 -23.68 -0.13 16.29
CA GLY A 250 -22.53 0.30 15.52
C GLY A 250 -21.38 -0.71 15.58
N ALA A 251 -20.58 -0.78 14.53
CA ALA A 251 -19.38 -1.61 14.48
C ALA A 251 -18.23 -0.85 13.82
N TRP A 252 -17.09 -0.76 14.50
CA TRP A 252 -15.84 -0.21 13.98
C TRP A 252 -14.80 -1.32 13.83
N ARG A 253 -14.13 -1.35 12.67
CA ARG A 253 -13.01 -2.25 12.38
C ARG A 253 -11.74 -1.49 12.04
N ASP A 254 -10.65 -1.87 12.71
CA ASP A 254 -9.28 -1.55 12.30
C ASP A 254 -8.62 -2.82 11.75
N GLN A 255 -8.86 -3.07 10.47
CA GLN A 255 -8.37 -4.24 9.73
C GLN A 255 -8.45 -5.54 10.56
N ALA A 256 -7.33 -6.23 10.76
CA ALA A 256 -7.20 -7.43 11.58
C ALA A 256 -6.80 -7.14 13.04
N ARG A 257 -6.61 -5.87 13.43
CA ARG A 257 -6.15 -5.50 14.77
C ARG A 257 -7.30 -5.51 15.77
N ALA A 258 -8.36 -4.75 15.47
CA ALA A 258 -9.41 -4.57 16.45
C ALA A 258 -10.81 -4.47 15.85
N TRP A 259 -11.77 -5.06 16.58
CA TRP A 259 -13.20 -4.76 16.44
C TRP A 259 -13.69 -4.04 17.69
N LEU A 260 -14.42 -2.95 17.49
CA LEU A 260 -15.16 -2.23 18.53
C LEU A 260 -16.64 -2.28 18.14
N LEU A 261 -17.42 -3.06 18.88
CA LEU A 261 -18.84 -3.30 18.62
C LEU A 261 -19.67 -2.62 19.69
N PHE A 262 -20.79 -2.00 19.30
CA PHE A 262 -21.59 -1.17 20.18
C PHE A 262 -23.05 -1.62 20.20
N GLU A 263 -23.62 -1.63 21.40
CA GLU A 263 -25.06 -1.66 21.68
C GLU A 263 -25.39 -0.34 22.39
N ALA A 264 -26.16 0.55 21.78
CA ALA A 264 -26.44 1.88 22.28
C ALA A 264 -27.80 1.95 23.01
N LYS A 265 -27.76 2.34 24.29
CA LYS A 265 -28.93 2.54 25.16
C LYS A 265 -28.93 3.95 25.74
N THR A 266 -28.72 4.95 24.88
CA THR A 266 -28.57 6.36 25.28
C THR A 266 -29.87 6.99 25.80
N GLU A 267 -31.03 6.50 25.36
CA GLU A 267 -32.34 6.97 25.85
C GLU A 267 -32.70 6.45 27.25
N GLU A 268 -31.95 5.46 27.76
CA GLU A 268 -32.25 4.83 29.03
C GLU A 268 -31.67 5.58 30.23
N LYS A 269 -32.43 5.62 31.32
CA LYS A 269 -32.03 6.31 32.55
C LYS A 269 -30.94 5.55 33.29
N ALA A 270 -30.04 6.29 33.93
CA ALA A 270 -28.96 5.75 34.77
C ALA A 270 -29.42 4.85 35.93
N THR A 271 -30.68 4.99 36.35
CA THR A 271 -31.29 4.22 37.45
C THR A 271 -31.76 2.83 37.05
N SER A 272 -31.87 2.53 35.75
CA SER A 272 -32.28 1.21 35.29
C SER A 272 -31.05 0.29 35.24
N PRO A 273 -31.11 -0.93 35.84
CA PRO A 273 -29.99 -1.87 35.73
C PRO A 273 -29.85 -2.39 34.29
N ILE A 274 -28.65 -2.87 33.96
CA ILE A 274 -28.40 -3.63 32.74
C ILE A 274 -29.07 -4.99 32.87
N SER A 275 -29.96 -5.30 31.92
CA SER A 275 -30.77 -6.51 31.88
C SER A 275 -30.07 -7.66 31.17
N VAL A 276 -30.54 -8.89 31.43
CA VAL A 276 -30.09 -10.11 30.75
C VAL A 276 -30.32 -10.04 29.24
N ALA A 277 -31.40 -9.39 28.80
CA ALA A 277 -31.72 -9.27 27.37
C ALA A 277 -30.68 -8.43 26.63
N GLU A 278 -30.26 -7.31 27.21
CA GLU A 278 -29.25 -6.40 26.63
C GLU A 278 -27.87 -7.09 26.54
N ILE A 279 -27.48 -7.82 27.59
CA ILE A 279 -26.24 -8.60 27.59
C ILE A 279 -26.26 -9.66 26.48
N ARG A 280 -27.37 -10.40 26.36
CA ARG A 280 -27.50 -11.43 25.32
C ARG A 280 -27.45 -10.83 23.92
N GLN A 281 -28.10 -9.68 23.71
CA GLN A 281 -28.05 -8.98 22.43
C GLN A 281 -26.61 -8.57 22.09
N ALA A 282 -25.93 -7.88 23.00
CA ALA A 282 -24.54 -7.47 22.80
C ALA A 282 -23.60 -8.65 22.49
N LEU A 283 -23.73 -9.78 23.20
CA LEU A 283 -22.91 -10.98 22.96
C LEU A 283 -23.07 -11.56 21.53
N THR A 284 -24.22 -11.35 20.87
CA THR A 284 -24.44 -11.86 19.51
C THR A 284 -23.73 -11.04 18.42
N HIS A 285 -23.25 -9.83 18.73
CA HIS A 285 -22.69 -8.90 17.74
C HIS A 285 -21.44 -9.44 17.03
N GLN A 286 -20.57 -10.15 17.76
CA GLN A 286 -19.37 -10.72 17.15
C GLN A 286 -19.72 -11.78 16.09
N GLU A 287 -20.67 -12.66 16.40
CA GLU A 287 -21.15 -13.65 15.42
C GLU A 287 -21.85 -12.99 14.23
N TRP A 288 -22.64 -11.96 14.49
CA TRP A 288 -23.34 -11.22 13.45
C TRP A 288 -22.36 -10.61 12.45
N VAL A 289 -21.31 -9.96 12.93
CA VAL A 289 -20.28 -9.32 12.10
C VAL A 289 -19.52 -10.34 11.25
N ARG A 290 -19.19 -11.50 11.82
CA ARG A 290 -18.57 -12.61 11.07
C ARG A 290 -19.47 -13.11 9.94
N LYS A 291 -20.77 -13.29 10.22
CA LYS A 291 -21.73 -13.87 9.25
C LYS A 291 -22.11 -12.89 8.15
N ASN A 292 -22.37 -11.63 8.49
CA ASN A 292 -22.96 -10.66 7.56
C ASN A 292 -21.94 -9.75 6.89
N LEU A 293 -20.84 -9.40 7.59
CA LEU A 293 -19.79 -8.54 7.04
C LEU A 293 -18.55 -9.32 6.59
N HIS A 294 -18.49 -10.63 6.88
CA HIS A 294 -17.36 -11.50 6.57
C HIS A 294 -16.02 -10.98 7.10
N TRP A 295 -16.05 -10.24 8.23
CA TRP A 295 -14.83 -9.81 8.89
C TRP A 295 -14.11 -11.03 9.49
N GLN A 296 -12.79 -11.11 9.27
CA GLN A 296 -11.93 -12.13 9.86
C GLN A 296 -11.55 -11.76 11.29
N GLU A 297 -11.41 -12.77 12.16
CA GLU A 297 -11.15 -12.59 13.59
C GLU A 297 -10.00 -11.60 13.84
N PRO A 298 -10.20 -10.57 14.69
CA PRO A 298 -9.17 -9.61 14.97
C PRO A 298 -8.23 -10.12 16.07
N GLU A 299 -7.10 -9.46 16.26
CA GLU A 299 -6.23 -9.67 17.43
C GLU A 299 -6.98 -9.33 18.74
N SER A 300 -7.86 -8.33 18.70
CA SER A 300 -8.66 -7.91 19.85
C SER A 300 -10.10 -7.57 19.45
N SER A 301 -11.08 -8.20 20.09
CA SER A 301 -12.49 -7.81 19.94
C SER A 301 -13.01 -7.24 21.25
N THR A 302 -13.75 -6.14 21.15
CA THR A 302 -14.37 -5.47 22.28
C THR A 302 -15.82 -5.17 21.96
N THR A 303 -16.73 -5.54 22.85
CA THR A 303 -18.16 -5.23 22.73
C THR A 303 -18.60 -4.39 23.93
N ALA A 304 -19.18 -3.23 23.65
CA ALA A 304 -19.55 -2.26 24.65
C ALA A 304 -21.05 -1.93 24.60
N ILE A 305 -21.69 -1.94 25.76
CA ILE A 305 -23.01 -1.37 25.98
C ILE A 305 -22.82 0.10 26.31
N VAL A 306 -23.24 0.99 25.42
CA VAL A 306 -23.15 2.44 25.56
C VAL A 306 -24.39 2.95 26.29
N ALA A 307 -24.27 3.21 27.59
CA ALA A 307 -25.39 3.57 28.46
C ALA A 307 -24.94 4.38 29.68
N TYR A 308 -25.86 5.15 30.27
CA TYR A 308 -25.63 5.83 31.55
C TYR A 308 -25.83 4.92 32.78
N LYS A 309 -26.16 3.64 32.57
CA LYS A 309 -26.47 2.67 33.61
C LYS A 309 -25.24 2.37 34.46
N SER A 310 -25.43 2.34 35.78
CA SER A 310 -24.36 2.11 36.76
C SER A 310 -24.53 0.82 37.58
N GLN A 311 -25.59 0.07 37.29
CA GLN A 311 -25.96 -1.16 37.99
C GLN A 311 -26.25 -2.26 36.97
N VAL A 312 -26.09 -3.50 37.39
CA VAL A 312 -26.41 -4.70 36.61
C VAL A 312 -27.37 -5.57 37.42
N ASP A 313 -28.32 -6.21 36.75
CA ASP A 313 -29.17 -7.21 37.42
C ASP A 313 -28.30 -8.40 37.87
N GLU A 314 -28.54 -8.90 39.09
CA GLU A 314 -27.74 -9.95 39.73
C GLU A 314 -27.58 -11.19 38.84
N THR A 315 -28.64 -11.57 38.11
CA THR A 315 -28.61 -12.70 37.20
C THR A 315 -27.82 -12.39 35.92
N ALA A 316 -27.82 -11.13 35.49
CA ALA A 316 -27.16 -10.66 34.29
C ALA A 316 -25.64 -10.53 34.47
N ALA A 317 -25.15 -10.16 35.66
CA ALA A 317 -23.72 -10.05 35.98
C ALA A 317 -22.95 -11.33 35.62
N SER A 318 -23.52 -12.50 35.96
CA SER A 318 -22.91 -13.81 35.70
C SER A 318 -22.78 -14.17 34.21
N LEU A 319 -23.64 -13.59 33.36
CA LEU A 319 -23.69 -13.84 31.92
C LEU A 319 -22.88 -12.83 31.11
N SER A 320 -22.38 -11.77 31.75
CA SER A 320 -21.81 -10.60 31.06
C SER A 320 -20.46 -10.86 30.37
N GLY A 321 -19.71 -11.90 30.79
CA GLY A 321 -18.41 -12.23 30.19
C GLY A 321 -17.44 -11.05 30.17
N ASP A 322 -16.92 -10.73 28.99
CA ASP A 322 -16.01 -9.59 28.75
C ASP A 322 -16.71 -8.32 28.24
N LEU A 323 -18.04 -8.24 28.35
CA LEU A 323 -18.78 -7.03 27.97
C LEU A 323 -18.36 -5.83 28.82
N ILE A 324 -18.34 -4.68 28.17
CA ILE A 324 -17.98 -3.40 28.75
C ILE A 324 -19.21 -2.51 28.83
N VAL A 325 -19.27 -1.66 29.84
CA VAL A 325 -20.21 -0.53 29.87
C VAL A 325 -19.46 0.76 29.60
N LEU A 326 -19.94 1.53 28.63
CA LEU A 326 -19.38 2.84 28.31
C LEU A 326 -20.42 3.92 28.55
N ASN A 327 -20.04 4.92 29.36
CA ASN A 327 -20.81 6.14 29.42
C ASN A 327 -20.73 6.85 28.05
N PRO A 328 -21.87 7.26 27.44
CA PRO A 328 -21.91 8.00 26.17
C PRO A 328 -20.97 9.21 26.12
N ASP A 329 -20.70 9.87 27.25
CA ASP A 329 -19.79 11.02 27.36
C ASP A 329 -18.34 10.66 27.01
N ILE A 330 -17.92 9.40 27.13
CA ILE A 330 -16.62 8.94 26.66
C ILE A 330 -16.53 9.07 25.12
N ILE A 331 -17.56 8.59 24.41
CA ILE A 331 -17.62 8.67 22.95
C ILE A 331 -17.73 10.13 22.50
N ARG A 332 -18.50 10.96 23.21
CA ARG A 332 -18.60 12.41 22.93
C ARG A 332 -17.27 13.13 23.08
N ARG A 333 -16.47 12.79 24.10
CA ARG A 333 -15.10 13.35 24.26
C ARG A 333 -14.17 12.91 23.14
N ILE A 334 -14.23 11.63 22.73
CA ILE A 334 -13.48 11.12 21.59
C ILE A 334 -13.89 11.85 20.31
N ALA A 335 -15.19 12.04 20.09
CA ALA A 335 -15.74 12.78 18.96
C ALA A 335 -15.20 14.22 18.91
N ALA A 336 -15.28 14.95 20.03
CA ALA A 336 -14.73 16.30 20.12
C ALA A 336 -13.23 16.34 19.79
N SER A 337 -12.45 15.41 20.35
CA SER A 337 -11.00 15.34 20.13
C SER A 337 -10.64 15.06 18.66
N VAL A 338 -11.33 14.11 18.00
CA VAL A 338 -11.04 13.81 16.58
C VAL A 338 -11.53 14.92 15.65
N ILE A 339 -12.63 15.59 15.97
CA ILE A 339 -13.15 16.72 15.21
C ILE A 339 -12.19 17.92 15.26
N GLU A 340 -11.67 18.24 16.44
CA GLU A 340 -10.65 19.27 16.60
C GLU A 340 -9.40 18.96 15.78
N LEU A 341 -8.93 17.71 15.81
CA LEU A 341 -7.80 17.28 14.98
C LEU A 341 -8.09 17.49 13.49
N HIS A 342 -9.29 17.16 13.01
CA HIS A 342 -9.68 17.42 11.63
C HIS A 342 -9.70 18.92 11.31
N ARG A 343 -10.19 19.78 12.21
CA ARG A 343 -10.18 21.24 12.04
C ARG A 343 -8.75 21.79 11.95
N GLU A 344 -7.85 21.33 12.81
CA GLU A 344 -6.44 21.72 12.83
C GLU A 344 -5.71 21.30 11.55
N LEU A 345 -5.86 20.03 11.16
CA LEU A 345 -5.20 19.50 9.96
C LEU A 345 -5.80 20.06 8.68
N ARG A 346 -7.10 20.39 8.65
CA ARG A 346 -7.71 21.11 7.53
C ARG A 346 -7.01 22.44 7.24
N GLY A 347 -6.63 23.19 8.27
CA GLY A 347 -5.91 24.46 8.13
C GLY A 347 -4.55 24.29 7.43
N LYS A 348 -3.89 23.15 7.66
CA LYS A 348 -2.57 22.80 7.11
C LYS A 348 -2.64 21.99 5.81
N ALA A 349 -3.77 21.34 5.53
CA ALA A 349 -3.96 20.37 4.44
C ALA A 349 -3.72 20.94 3.03
N ARG A 350 -3.67 22.27 2.85
CA ARG A 350 -3.30 22.89 1.57
C ARG A 350 -1.80 22.79 1.26
N ALA A 351 -0.96 22.87 2.28
CA ALA A 351 0.48 22.84 2.12
C ALA A 351 1.02 21.40 2.14
N TYR A 352 0.21 20.45 2.62
CA TYR A 352 0.62 19.06 2.78
C TYR A 352 0.30 18.23 1.53
N THR A 353 1.27 17.43 1.15
CA THR A 353 1.09 16.24 0.30
C THR A 353 0.21 15.21 1.02
N GLU A 354 -0.18 14.14 0.30
CA GLU A 354 -0.97 13.05 0.90
C GLU A 354 -0.23 12.38 2.05
N ALA A 355 1.03 12.00 1.84
CA ALA A 355 1.86 11.38 2.87
C ALA A 355 2.10 12.29 4.08
N GLU A 356 2.26 13.61 3.88
CA GLU A 356 2.43 14.55 4.99
C GLU A 356 1.14 14.71 5.81
N LEU A 357 -0.03 14.66 5.15
CA LEU A 357 -1.32 14.72 5.84
C LEU A 357 -1.59 13.43 6.63
N GLU A 358 -1.24 12.28 6.07
CA GLU A 358 -1.30 10.96 6.73
C GLU A 358 -0.41 10.92 7.96
N ALA A 359 0.87 11.34 7.82
CA ALA A 359 1.79 11.44 8.94
C ALA A 359 1.28 12.39 10.03
N ALA A 360 0.67 13.52 9.65
CA ALA A 360 0.09 14.45 10.60
C ALA A 360 -1.14 13.88 11.34
N PHE A 361 -1.97 13.06 10.68
CA PHE A 361 -3.05 12.32 11.35
C PHE A 361 -2.52 11.24 12.28
N SER A 362 -1.50 10.49 11.86
CA SER A 362 -0.81 9.49 12.69
C SER A 362 -0.30 10.14 13.98
N GLN A 363 0.46 11.23 13.86
CA GLN A 363 0.99 11.96 15.02
C GLN A 363 -0.14 12.52 15.89
N GLY A 364 -1.17 13.12 15.29
CA GLY A 364 -2.30 13.67 16.02
C GLY A 364 -3.12 12.61 16.77
N PHE A 365 -3.22 11.39 16.24
CA PHE A 365 -3.85 10.27 16.95
C PHE A 365 -3.03 9.80 18.14
N GLU A 366 -1.71 9.80 18.03
CA GLU A 366 -0.81 9.46 19.13
C GLU A 366 -0.87 10.50 20.25
N GLU A 367 -0.71 11.79 19.92
CA GLU A 367 -0.74 12.90 20.87
C GLU A 367 -2.07 13.00 21.63
N ARG A 368 -3.18 12.67 20.97
CA ARG A 368 -4.54 12.73 21.54
C ARG A 368 -5.03 11.39 22.09
N GLN A 369 -4.20 10.35 22.11
CA GLN A 369 -4.57 8.99 22.56
C GLN A 369 -5.81 8.41 21.83
N LEU A 370 -5.93 8.68 20.52
CA LEU A 370 -7.01 8.20 19.66
C LEU A 370 -6.64 6.94 18.86
N ASN A 371 -5.50 6.35 19.17
CA ASN A 371 -5.04 5.14 18.53
C ASN A 371 -5.84 3.91 18.98
N THR A 372 -5.72 2.81 18.24
CA THR A 372 -6.58 1.63 18.46
C THR A 372 -6.38 1.03 19.84
N GLU A 373 -5.15 0.96 20.33
CA GLU A 373 -4.80 0.40 21.63
C GLU A 373 -5.31 1.26 22.78
N GLU A 374 -5.09 2.57 22.71
CA GLU A 374 -5.58 3.54 23.70
C GLU A 374 -7.11 3.61 23.71
N LEU A 375 -7.77 3.52 22.55
CA LEU A 375 -9.24 3.44 22.49
C LEU A 375 -9.75 2.13 23.11
N VAL A 376 -9.14 0.99 22.78
CA VAL A 376 -9.47 -0.31 23.40
C VAL A 376 -9.24 -0.26 24.91
N ALA A 377 -8.14 0.34 25.37
CA ALA A 377 -7.80 0.49 26.78
C ALA A 377 -8.77 1.45 27.50
N ALA A 378 -9.12 2.57 26.87
CA ALA A 378 -10.10 3.52 27.36
C ALA A 378 -11.48 2.86 27.51
N PHE A 379 -11.84 1.96 26.59
CA PHE A 379 -13.10 1.24 26.67
C PHE A 379 -13.07 0.17 27.76
N ARG A 380 -11.98 -0.59 27.91
CA ARG A 380 -11.85 -1.67 28.91
C ARG A 380 -11.82 -1.25 30.38
N ARG A 381 -12.06 0.03 30.69
CA ARG A 381 -12.03 0.56 32.06
C ARG A 381 -13.14 0.04 32.97
N GLN A 382 -14.31 -0.32 32.44
CA GLN A 382 -15.46 -0.75 33.25
C GLN A 382 -16.15 -1.97 32.64
N LYS A 383 -15.86 -3.15 33.17
CA LYS A 383 -16.56 -4.39 32.79
C LYS A 383 -17.95 -4.42 33.41
N VAL A 384 -18.95 -4.93 32.68
CA VAL A 384 -20.32 -5.12 33.19
C VAL A 384 -20.31 -5.93 34.50
N SER A 385 -19.47 -6.98 34.56
CA SER A 385 -19.34 -7.87 35.73
C SER A 385 -18.84 -7.17 37.01
N THR A 386 -18.30 -5.96 36.90
CA THR A 386 -17.76 -5.18 38.02
C THR A 386 -18.74 -4.15 38.56
N LEU A 387 -19.92 -4.01 37.92
CA LEU A 387 -20.95 -3.11 38.41
C LEU A 387 -21.63 -3.66 39.67
N PRO A 388 -22.08 -2.79 40.58
CA PRO A 388 -22.89 -3.21 41.72
C PRO A 388 -24.19 -3.87 41.26
N ASN A 389 -24.50 -5.01 41.88
CA ASN A 389 -25.78 -5.70 41.69
C ASN A 389 -26.91 -4.92 42.37
N THR A 390 -28.08 -4.87 41.74
CA THR A 390 -29.33 -4.40 42.35
C THR A 390 -30.09 -5.48 43.07
#